data_AF-A0A1H3NY72-F1
#
_entry.id   AF-A0A1H3NY72-F1
#
_cell.length_a   1.000
_cell.length_b   1.000
_cell.length_c   1.000
_cell.angle_alpha   90.00
_cell.angle_beta   90.00
_cell.angle_gamma   90.00
#
_symmetry.space_group_name_H-M   'P 1'
#
loop_
_entity.id
_entity.type
_entity.pdbx_description
1 polymer ?
#
loop_
_entity_poly.entity_id
_entity_poly.type
_entity_poly.pdbx_seq_one_letter_code
_entity_poly.pdbx_strand_id
1 'polypeptide(L)'
;MESNTKGSLSPKPRFWAHALSRAARISRSLYTASVFAACALTATPALAQNPMEESAARSIGYMDCVIRTEATTIDAAVVALVEKCHYKLDQPVADTIAELSAVLPLDDTAPLAEQLAPIKDRFSEEQFGYFVELDAILDAAVSTDELGASLAKLEERALKSLGRSKEDLKVLEGISFARYSVELLSGYKETEAVFQDKGCCRFLRGVVRVVRAVIAGVESGGPVGGIVAGVKAIAREIIRPG
;
A
#
# COMPACT_ATOMS: atom_id res chain seq x y z
N MET A 1 -49.95 33.60 -47.91
CA MET A 1 -50.84 32.44 -47.65
C MET A 1 -49.95 31.35 -47.04
N GLU A 2 -49.65 31.34 -45.73
CA GLU A 2 -50.57 31.10 -44.59
C GLU A 2 -51.54 29.95 -44.91
N SER A 3 -51.77 28.93 -44.08
CA SER A 3 -51.26 28.46 -42.79
C SER A 3 -51.92 27.07 -42.56
N ASN A 4 -51.38 26.24 -41.64
CA ASN A 4 -52.09 25.41 -40.63
C ASN A 4 -53.30 24.55 -41.05
N THR A 5 -53.54 23.29 -40.61
CA THR A 5 -53.39 22.70 -39.27
C THR A 5 -53.92 21.25 -39.25
N LYS A 6 -53.50 20.48 -38.21
CA LYS A 6 -54.19 19.37 -37.48
C LYS A 6 -54.16 17.97 -38.12
N GLY A 7 -53.95 16.88 -37.39
CA GLY A 7 -53.98 16.69 -35.93
C GLY A 7 -53.37 15.36 -35.46
N SER A 8 -53.16 15.28 -34.16
CA SER A 8 -52.58 14.15 -33.41
C SER A 8 -53.50 12.94 -33.31
N LEU A 9 -52.93 11.75 -33.12
CA LEU A 9 -53.40 10.77 -32.13
C LEU A 9 -52.28 9.74 -31.85
N SER A 10 -51.88 9.66 -30.60
CA SER A 10 -50.94 8.68 -30.04
C SER A 10 -51.60 7.32 -29.82
N PRO A 11 -50.89 6.19 -30.01
CA PRO A 11 -51.27 4.94 -29.37
C PRO A 11 -50.31 4.57 -28.22
N LYS A 12 -50.89 4.26 -27.06
CA LYS A 12 -50.23 3.58 -25.95
C LYS A 12 -50.03 2.10 -26.28
N PRO A 13 -48.91 1.47 -25.88
CA PRO A 13 -48.88 0.04 -25.67
C PRO A 13 -48.79 -0.28 -24.17
N ARG A 14 -49.91 -0.75 -23.62
CA ARG A 14 -49.92 -1.69 -22.49
C ARG A 14 -50.01 -3.10 -23.08
N PHE A 15 -49.50 -4.08 -22.33
CA PHE A 15 -49.40 -5.51 -22.63
C PHE A 15 -48.11 -5.88 -23.36
N TRP A 16 -47.47 -6.98 -22.90
CA TRP A 16 -46.12 -7.48 -23.23
C TRP A 16 -44.96 -6.98 -22.35
N ALA A 17 -45.02 -7.20 -21.03
CA ALA A 17 -43.85 -7.07 -20.15
C ALA A 17 -43.78 -8.14 -19.04
N HIS A 18 -44.23 -9.38 -19.29
CA HIS A 18 -44.15 -10.45 -18.28
C HIS A 18 -43.52 -11.77 -18.74
N ALA A 19 -42.86 -11.83 -19.90
CA ALA A 19 -42.26 -13.07 -20.40
C ALA A 19 -40.73 -13.03 -20.60
N LEU A 20 -40.02 -11.99 -20.14
CA LEU A 20 -38.55 -11.89 -20.27
C LEU A 20 -37.81 -11.80 -18.93
N SER A 21 -38.47 -12.05 -17.80
CA SER A 21 -37.88 -11.84 -16.45
C SER A 21 -37.39 -13.12 -15.74
N ARG A 22 -37.35 -14.28 -16.44
CA ARG A 22 -36.88 -15.55 -15.87
C ARG A 22 -35.63 -16.18 -16.52
N ALA A 23 -35.17 -15.71 -17.68
CA ALA A 23 -33.93 -16.21 -18.29
C ALA A 23 -32.66 -15.42 -17.92
N ALA A 24 -32.79 -14.20 -17.40
CA ALA A 24 -31.65 -13.34 -17.05
C ALA A 24 -31.15 -13.50 -15.60
N ARG A 25 -31.70 -14.45 -14.82
CA ARG A 25 -31.42 -14.57 -13.37
C ARG A 25 -30.57 -15.78 -12.97
N ILE A 26 -30.10 -16.59 -13.93
CA ILE A 26 -29.25 -17.75 -13.65
C ILE A 26 -27.81 -17.55 -14.18
N SER A 27 -27.54 -16.57 -15.06
CA SER A 27 -26.17 -16.31 -15.55
C SER A 27 -25.33 -15.35 -14.70
N ARG A 28 -25.92 -14.69 -13.70
CA ARG A 28 -25.20 -13.73 -12.82
C ARG A 28 -24.56 -14.35 -11.57
N SER A 29 -24.82 -15.63 -11.29
CA SER A 29 -24.34 -16.29 -10.06
C SER A 29 -22.99 -17.01 -10.22
N LEU A 30 -22.39 -16.99 -11.42
CA LEU A 30 -21.10 -17.65 -11.67
C LEU A 30 -19.95 -16.67 -11.96
N TYR A 31 -20.21 -15.36 -12.01
CA TYR A 31 -19.16 -14.35 -12.25
C TYR A 31 -18.68 -13.63 -10.98
N THR A 32 -19.33 -13.82 -9.83
CA THR A 32 -18.91 -13.22 -8.55
C THR A 32 -17.93 -14.07 -7.75
N ALA A 33 -17.53 -15.25 -8.26
CA ALA A 33 -16.54 -16.12 -7.61
C ALA A 33 -15.13 -16.02 -8.24
N SER A 34 -14.95 -15.23 -9.29
CA SER A 34 -13.69 -15.19 -10.06
C SER A 34 -12.75 -14.04 -9.67
N VAL A 35 -13.20 -13.06 -8.89
CA VAL A 35 -12.38 -11.90 -8.53
C VAL A 35 -11.53 -12.15 -7.27
N PHE A 36 -11.91 -13.09 -6.41
CA PHE A 36 -11.09 -13.47 -5.24
C PHE A 36 -10.04 -14.56 -5.53
N ALA A 37 -10.08 -15.19 -6.71
CA ALA A 37 -9.18 -16.30 -7.04
C ALA A 37 -7.87 -15.87 -7.73
N ALA A 38 -7.72 -14.58 -8.09
CA ALA A 38 -6.54 -14.10 -8.81
C ALA A 38 -5.40 -13.63 -7.89
N CYS A 39 -5.63 -13.40 -6.59
CA CYS A 39 -4.57 -12.99 -5.65
C CYS A 39 -3.94 -14.17 -4.87
N ALA A 40 -4.35 -15.42 -5.12
CA ALA A 40 -3.91 -16.58 -4.34
C ALA A 40 -2.62 -17.26 -4.89
N LEU A 41 -1.95 -16.71 -5.90
CA LEU A 41 -0.89 -17.41 -6.63
C LEU A 41 0.54 -16.89 -6.40
N THR A 42 0.80 -16.03 -5.43
CA THR A 42 2.19 -15.57 -5.14
C THR A 42 2.61 -15.67 -3.68
N ALA A 43 1.69 -15.81 -2.73
CA ALA A 43 2.06 -16.10 -1.35
C ALA A 43 2.44 -17.59 -1.25
N THR A 44 3.74 -17.89 -1.19
CA THR A 44 4.17 -19.23 -0.83
C THR A 44 3.62 -19.55 0.57
N PRO A 45 3.29 -20.82 0.87
CA PRO A 45 2.79 -21.20 2.20
C PRO A 45 3.80 -20.91 3.33
N ALA A 46 5.05 -20.57 2.99
CA ALA A 46 6.05 -20.09 3.94
C ALA A 46 5.79 -18.64 4.38
N LEU A 47 5.38 -17.74 3.48
CA LEU A 47 5.09 -16.34 3.82
C LEU A 47 3.86 -16.20 4.73
N ALA A 48 2.85 -17.06 4.53
CA ALA A 48 1.69 -17.13 5.42
C ALA A 48 2.03 -17.54 6.87
N GLN A 49 3.25 -18.02 7.13
CA GLN A 49 3.74 -18.35 8.47
C GLN A 49 4.44 -17.15 9.15
N ASN A 50 4.57 -16.01 8.46
CA ASN A 50 5.08 -14.80 9.08
C ASN A 50 4.07 -14.28 10.12
N PRO A 51 4.43 -14.22 11.41
CA PRO A 51 3.54 -13.66 12.43
C PRO A 51 3.16 -12.20 12.17
N MET A 52 3.92 -11.48 11.35
CA MET A 52 3.67 -10.08 10.99
C MET A 52 2.86 -9.90 9.69
N GLU A 53 2.51 -10.99 9.01
CA GLU A 53 1.82 -10.94 7.70
C GLU A 53 0.52 -10.14 7.78
N GLU A 54 -0.34 -10.47 8.74
CA GLU A 54 -1.64 -9.81 8.89
C GLU A 54 -1.47 -8.35 9.34
N SER A 55 -0.51 -8.07 10.22
CA SER A 55 -0.20 -6.70 10.68
C SER A 55 0.20 -5.82 9.50
N ALA A 56 1.13 -6.31 8.68
CA ALA A 56 1.62 -5.60 7.51
C ALA A 56 0.52 -5.40 6.46
N ALA A 57 -0.19 -6.45 6.07
CA ALA A 57 -1.28 -6.38 5.11
C ALA A 57 -2.34 -5.35 5.52
N ARG A 58 -2.76 -5.40 6.80
CA ARG A 58 -3.75 -4.47 7.35
C ARG A 58 -3.26 -3.03 7.32
N SER A 59 -2.01 -2.81 7.71
CA SER A 59 -1.41 -1.47 7.77
C SER A 59 -1.25 -0.85 6.39
N ILE A 60 -0.87 -1.65 5.39
CA ILE A 60 -0.82 -1.19 4.00
C ILE A 60 -2.23 -0.90 3.45
N GLY A 61 -3.26 -1.62 3.88
CA GLY A 61 -4.65 -1.28 3.60
C GLY A 61 -5.06 0.10 4.16
N TYR A 62 -4.62 0.43 5.38
CA TYR A 62 -4.82 1.78 5.93
C TYR A 62 -4.03 2.84 5.16
N MET A 63 -2.80 2.51 4.74
CA MET A 63 -2.00 3.40 3.89
C MET A 63 -2.72 3.70 2.56
N ASP A 64 -3.27 2.70 1.87
CA ASP A 64 -4.09 2.90 0.66
C ASP A 64 -5.26 3.85 0.90
N CYS A 65 -5.98 3.65 2.00
CA CYS A 65 -7.08 4.55 2.39
C CYS A 65 -6.59 5.99 2.56
N VAL A 66 -5.49 6.21 3.29
CA VAL A 66 -4.96 7.57 3.54
C VAL A 66 -4.47 8.23 2.25
N ILE A 67 -3.80 7.49 1.36
CA ILE A 67 -3.38 7.98 0.03
C ILE A 67 -4.56 8.59 -0.72
N ARG A 68 -5.72 7.91 -0.73
CA ARG A 68 -6.95 8.39 -1.38
C ARG A 68 -7.57 9.64 -0.77
N THR A 69 -7.11 10.06 0.42
CA THR A 69 -7.52 11.32 1.05
C THR A 69 -6.67 12.52 0.64
N GLU A 70 -5.62 12.28 -0.16
CA GLU A 70 -4.65 13.28 -0.62
C GLU A 70 -3.91 14.00 0.53
N ALA A 71 -3.74 13.32 1.66
CA ALA A 71 -2.95 13.83 2.78
C ALA A 71 -1.46 13.95 2.36
N THR A 72 -0.83 15.08 2.72
CA THR A 72 0.56 15.38 2.32
C THR A 72 1.48 15.72 3.49
N THR A 73 0.94 15.90 4.69
CA THR A 73 1.69 16.19 5.93
C THR A 73 1.46 15.08 6.96
N ILE A 74 2.33 15.00 7.97
CA ILE A 74 2.18 14.06 9.10
C ILE A 74 0.80 14.27 9.75
N ASP A 75 0.49 15.51 10.13
CA ASP A 75 -0.77 15.87 10.77
C ASP A 75 -1.99 15.46 9.94
N ALA A 76 -2.00 15.81 8.65
CA ALA A 76 -3.10 15.47 7.75
C ALA A 76 -3.25 13.96 7.58
N ALA A 77 -2.13 13.23 7.52
CA ALA A 77 -2.13 11.78 7.39
C ALA A 77 -2.67 11.10 8.65
N VAL A 78 -2.25 11.54 9.85
CA VAL A 78 -2.75 10.98 11.12
C VAL A 78 -4.23 11.31 11.31
N VAL A 79 -4.67 12.53 11.01
CA VAL A 79 -6.08 12.92 11.08
C VAL A 79 -6.91 12.09 10.10
N ALA A 80 -6.48 11.95 8.84
CA ALA A 80 -7.17 11.11 7.85
C ALA A 80 -7.23 9.64 8.29
N LEU A 81 -6.15 9.12 8.86
CA LEU A 81 -6.05 7.75 9.33
C LEU A 81 -7.12 7.43 10.38
N VAL A 82 -7.40 8.35 11.30
CA VAL A 82 -8.43 8.17 12.34
C VAL A 82 -9.83 8.52 11.83
N GLU A 83 -10.01 9.70 11.24
CA GLU A 83 -11.33 10.24 10.94
C GLU A 83 -11.97 9.61 9.70
N LYS A 84 -11.16 9.27 8.69
CA LYS A 84 -11.64 8.75 7.39
C LYS A 84 -11.38 7.27 7.24
N CYS A 85 -10.24 6.78 7.74
CA CYS A 85 -9.85 5.38 7.62
C CYS A 85 -10.20 4.54 8.86
N HIS A 86 -10.70 5.17 9.94
CA HIS A 86 -11.19 4.51 11.15
C HIS A 86 -10.14 3.65 11.88
N TYR A 87 -8.86 4.01 11.74
CA TYR A 87 -7.80 3.43 12.56
C TYR A 87 -7.98 3.83 14.03
N LYS A 88 -7.79 2.88 14.94
CA LYS A 88 -7.82 3.13 16.38
C LYS A 88 -6.40 3.35 16.88
N LEU A 89 -6.10 4.57 17.29
CA LEU A 89 -4.85 4.90 17.97
C LEU A 89 -4.94 4.49 19.44
N ASP A 90 -3.80 4.09 20.01
CA ASP A 90 -3.68 3.76 21.44
C ASP A 90 -3.56 5.02 22.31
N GLN A 91 -3.33 6.18 21.69
CA GLN A 91 -3.16 7.48 22.34
C GLN A 91 -3.83 8.60 21.53
N PRO A 92 -3.98 9.82 22.09
CA PRO A 92 -4.55 10.95 21.38
C PRO A 92 -3.84 11.27 20.05
N VAL A 93 -4.60 11.84 19.11
CA VAL A 93 -4.09 12.26 17.78
C VAL A 93 -2.91 13.23 17.91
N ALA A 94 -3.03 14.23 18.80
CA ALA A 94 -1.98 15.23 18.99
C ALA A 94 -0.67 14.60 19.52
N ASP A 95 -0.77 13.67 20.46
CA ASP A 95 0.39 12.97 21.03
C ASP A 95 1.06 12.07 19.98
N THR A 96 0.25 11.39 19.16
CA THR A 96 0.75 10.59 18.02
C THR A 96 1.48 11.45 17.00
N ILE A 97 0.93 12.62 16.64
CA ILE A 97 1.60 13.56 15.71
C ILE A 97 2.93 14.02 16.29
N ALA A 98 2.98 14.37 17.57
CA ALA A 98 4.19 14.84 18.24
C ALA A 98 5.27 13.75 18.28
N GLU A 99 4.89 12.51 18.62
CA GLU A 99 5.79 11.36 18.64
C GLU A 99 6.36 11.08 17.24
N LEU A 100 5.50 10.97 16.23
CA LEU A 100 5.93 10.69 14.85
C LEU A 100 6.81 11.80 14.28
N SER A 101 6.51 13.07 14.58
CA SER A 101 7.33 14.20 14.15
C SER A 101 8.74 14.18 14.77
N ALA A 102 8.90 13.54 15.93
CA ALA A 102 10.20 13.41 16.61
C ALA A 102 11.02 12.21 16.11
N VAL A 103 10.37 11.13 15.69
CA VAL A 103 11.05 9.85 15.37
C VAL A 103 11.16 9.55 13.89
N LEU A 104 10.29 10.11 13.03
CA LEU A 104 10.35 9.86 11.60
C LEU A 104 11.57 10.57 10.97
N PRO A 105 12.27 9.92 10.03
CA PRO A 105 13.47 10.48 9.41
C PRO A 105 13.15 11.80 8.68
N LEU A 106 14.05 12.76 8.87
CA LEU A 106 13.99 14.06 8.20
C LEU A 106 14.37 13.95 6.72
N ASP A 107 15.36 13.11 6.43
CA ASP A 107 15.80 12.76 5.08
C ASP A 107 15.42 11.30 4.78
N ASP A 108 14.29 11.12 4.12
CA ASP A 108 13.79 9.84 3.63
C ASP A 108 14.38 9.43 2.26
N THR A 109 15.35 10.20 1.74
CA THR A 109 16.08 9.89 0.50
C THR A 109 17.40 9.17 0.75
N ALA A 110 17.89 9.19 1.99
CA ALA A 110 19.08 8.46 2.41
C ALA A 110 18.87 6.93 2.33
N PRO A 111 19.94 6.12 2.24
CA PRO A 111 19.86 4.67 2.41
C PRO A 111 19.16 4.29 3.74
N LEU A 112 18.42 3.19 3.74
CA LEU A 112 17.70 2.70 4.93
C LEU A 112 18.64 2.51 6.12
N ALA A 113 19.83 1.96 5.92
CA ALA A 113 20.81 1.78 6.99
C ALA A 113 21.24 3.10 7.64
N GLU A 114 21.30 4.19 6.87
CA GLU A 114 21.60 5.54 7.40
C GLU A 114 20.39 6.11 8.14
N GLN A 115 19.18 5.92 7.62
CA GLN A 115 17.94 6.34 8.28
C GLN A 115 17.75 5.63 9.64
N LEU A 116 18.16 4.36 9.74
CA LEU A 116 18.06 3.55 10.94
C LEU A 116 19.27 3.66 11.88
N ALA A 117 20.32 4.40 11.50
CA ALA A 117 21.52 4.57 12.33
C ALA A 117 21.22 5.02 13.77
N PRO A 118 20.26 5.94 14.04
CA PRO A 118 19.93 6.35 15.41
C PRO A 118 19.39 5.24 16.31
N ILE A 119 18.86 4.16 15.72
CA ILE A 119 18.27 3.03 16.44
C ILE A 119 19.00 1.71 16.19
N LYS A 120 20.17 1.76 15.53
CA LYS A 120 20.99 0.58 15.19
C LYS A 120 21.28 -0.30 16.40
N ASP A 121 21.60 0.30 17.55
CA ASP A 121 21.97 -0.43 18.78
C ASP A 121 20.80 -1.22 19.41
N ARG A 122 19.57 -1.08 18.87
CA ARG A 122 18.42 -1.91 19.25
C ARG A 122 18.45 -3.29 18.58
N PHE A 123 19.27 -3.46 17.55
CA PHE A 123 19.31 -4.66 16.72
C PHE A 123 20.66 -5.37 16.91
N SER A 124 20.64 -6.69 16.84
CA SER A 124 21.86 -7.48 16.66
C SER A 124 22.48 -7.22 15.28
N GLU A 125 23.74 -7.63 15.08
CA GLU A 125 24.38 -7.55 13.77
C GLU A 125 23.62 -8.34 12.70
N GLU A 126 23.09 -9.52 13.06
CA GLU A 126 22.26 -10.34 12.17
C GLU A 126 20.95 -9.62 11.80
N GLN A 127 20.24 -9.07 12.78
CA GLN A 127 18.99 -8.33 12.57
C GLN A 127 19.22 -7.10 11.69
N PHE A 128 20.25 -6.31 12.01
CA PHE A 128 20.56 -5.11 11.22
C PHE A 128 21.05 -5.46 9.80
N GLY A 129 21.68 -6.63 9.63
CA GLY A 129 22.08 -7.16 8.33
C GLY A 129 20.91 -7.28 7.33
N TYR A 130 19.69 -7.55 7.81
CA TYR A 130 18.49 -7.56 6.96
C TYR A 130 18.15 -6.19 6.39
N PHE A 131 18.35 -5.10 7.15
CA PHE A 131 18.13 -3.74 6.64
C PHE A 131 19.19 -3.33 5.61
N VAL A 132 20.43 -3.77 5.78
CA VAL A 132 21.49 -3.58 4.77
C VAL A 132 21.17 -4.36 3.50
N GLU A 133 20.67 -5.59 3.63
CA GLU A 133 20.27 -6.40 2.47
C GLU A 133 19.03 -5.83 1.76
N LEU A 134 18.08 -5.26 2.51
CA LEU A 134 16.95 -4.50 1.96
C LEU A 134 17.44 -3.35 1.08
N ASP A 135 18.40 -2.54 1.56
CA ASP A 135 18.98 -1.46 0.74
C ASP A 135 19.59 -1.98 -0.55
N ALA A 136 20.35 -3.08 -0.49
CA ALA A 136 20.95 -3.69 -1.67
C ALA A 136 19.90 -4.19 -2.67
N ILE A 137 18.82 -4.83 -2.20
CA ILE A 137 17.70 -5.28 -3.03
C ILE A 137 16.99 -4.07 -3.69
N LEU A 138 16.76 -3.02 -2.92
CA LEU A 138 16.09 -1.80 -3.39
C LEU A 138 16.92 -1.05 -4.44
N ASP A 139 18.24 -0.97 -4.27
CA ASP A 139 19.14 -0.32 -5.24
C ASP A 139 19.36 -1.14 -6.51
N ALA A 140 19.30 -2.47 -6.42
CA ALA A 140 19.47 -3.38 -7.55
C ALA A 140 18.19 -3.55 -8.40
N ALA A 141 17.04 -3.10 -7.91
CA ALA A 141 15.76 -3.33 -8.56
C ALA A 141 15.69 -2.69 -9.96
N VAL A 142 15.29 -3.48 -10.96
CA VAL A 142 15.01 -2.99 -12.33
C VAL A 142 13.53 -3.06 -12.72
N SER A 143 12.70 -3.71 -11.91
CA SER A 143 11.24 -3.72 -12.04
C SER A 143 10.57 -3.93 -10.68
N THR A 144 9.28 -3.60 -10.58
CA THR A 144 8.48 -3.88 -9.37
C THR A 144 8.26 -5.37 -9.15
N ASP A 145 8.15 -6.16 -10.22
CA ASP A 145 7.96 -7.61 -10.14
C ASP A 145 9.21 -8.29 -9.57
N GLU A 146 10.39 -7.89 -10.07
CA GLU A 146 11.67 -8.40 -9.55
C GLU A 146 11.93 -7.94 -8.11
N LEU A 147 11.59 -6.70 -7.79
CA LEU A 147 11.68 -6.19 -6.43
C LEU A 147 10.78 -7.00 -5.48
N GLY A 148 9.51 -7.20 -5.84
CA GLY A 148 8.58 -8.01 -5.06
C GLY A 148 9.06 -9.44 -4.86
N ALA A 149 9.57 -10.08 -5.92
CA ALA A 149 10.13 -11.43 -5.84
C ALA A 149 11.40 -11.50 -4.95
N SER A 150 12.24 -10.47 -4.99
CA SER A 150 13.45 -10.40 -4.17
C SER A 150 13.12 -10.18 -2.69
N LEU A 151 12.14 -9.32 -2.38
CA LEU A 151 11.64 -9.13 -1.03
C LEU A 151 10.98 -10.38 -0.46
N ALA A 152 10.18 -11.10 -1.25
CA ALA A 152 9.61 -12.38 -0.84
C ALA A 152 10.69 -13.41 -0.46
N LYS A 153 11.77 -13.51 -1.26
CA LYS A 153 12.91 -14.39 -0.93
C LYS A 153 13.65 -13.95 0.32
N LEU A 154 13.80 -12.64 0.54
CA LEU A 154 14.39 -12.11 1.76
C LEU A 154 13.54 -12.50 2.98
N GLU A 155 12.23 -12.31 2.90
CA GLU A 155 11.28 -12.65 3.95
C GLU A 155 11.30 -14.15 4.28
N GLU A 156 11.30 -15.02 3.26
CA GLU A 156 11.42 -16.46 3.47
C GLU A 156 12.72 -16.87 4.17
N ARG A 157 13.84 -16.16 3.91
CA ARG A 157 15.10 -16.40 4.62
C ARG A 157 15.03 -15.89 6.04
N ALA A 158 14.55 -14.67 6.25
CA ALA A 158 14.37 -14.06 7.56
C ALA A 158 13.48 -14.94 8.47
N LEU A 159 12.40 -15.51 7.92
CA LEU A 159 11.52 -16.41 8.66
C LEU A 159 12.18 -17.69 9.16
N LYS A 160 13.22 -18.16 8.47
CA LYS A 160 13.94 -19.39 8.81
C LYS A 160 15.07 -19.15 9.81
N SER A 161 15.66 -17.95 9.82
CA SER A 161 16.80 -17.59 10.67
C SER A 161 16.36 -16.88 11.94
N LEU A 162 15.42 -15.95 11.85
CA LEU A 162 14.99 -15.12 12.97
C LEU A 162 14.05 -15.89 13.89
N GLY A 163 14.18 -15.60 15.18
CA GLY A 163 13.32 -16.15 16.22
C GLY A 163 11.96 -15.46 16.29
N ARG A 164 11.47 -15.31 17.53
CA ARG A 164 10.20 -14.64 17.85
C ARG A 164 10.39 -13.61 18.96
N SER A 165 11.60 -13.09 19.12
CA SER A 165 11.83 -11.95 19.99
C SER A 165 11.13 -10.70 19.44
N LYS A 166 10.95 -9.68 20.26
CA LYS A 166 10.30 -8.43 19.84
C LYS A 166 11.07 -7.78 18.68
N GLU A 167 12.39 -7.83 18.73
CA GLU A 167 13.30 -7.27 17.72
C GLU A 167 13.29 -8.10 16.43
N ASP A 168 13.20 -9.43 16.52
CA ASP A 168 13.01 -10.30 15.34
C ASP A 168 11.70 -10.00 14.64
N LEU A 169 10.61 -9.83 15.41
CA LEU A 169 9.29 -9.51 14.88
C LEU A 169 9.29 -8.14 14.19
N LYS A 170 10.05 -7.17 14.70
CA LYS A 170 10.22 -5.87 14.04
C LYS A 170 10.87 -6.01 12.67
N VAL A 171 12.00 -6.72 12.58
CA VAL A 171 12.67 -6.97 11.29
C VAL A 171 11.72 -7.67 10.30
N LEU A 172 11.00 -8.68 10.76
CA LEU A 172 9.99 -9.36 9.94
C LEU A 172 8.87 -8.42 9.49
N GLU A 173 8.39 -7.54 10.38
CA GLU A 173 7.38 -6.54 10.05
C GLU A 173 7.89 -5.57 8.99
N GLY A 174 9.09 -5.02 9.14
CA GLY A 174 9.71 -4.14 8.15
C GLY A 174 9.81 -4.78 6.76
N ILE A 175 10.22 -6.06 6.68
CA ILE A 175 10.30 -6.80 5.41
C ILE A 175 8.90 -7.04 4.81
N SER A 176 7.92 -7.45 5.60
CA SER A 176 6.54 -7.65 5.12
C SER A 176 5.93 -6.35 4.62
N PHE A 177 6.11 -5.24 5.35
CA PHE A 177 5.67 -3.92 4.92
C PHE A 177 6.32 -3.49 3.61
N ALA A 178 7.61 -3.79 3.42
CA ALA A 178 8.29 -3.53 2.15
C ALA A 178 7.61 -4.27 1.00
N ARG A 179 7.35 -5.58 1.15
CA ARG A 179 6.69 -6.39 0.11
C ARG A 179 5.29 -5.88 -0.20
N TYR A 180 4.45 -5.68 0.81
CA TYR A 180 3.08 -5.20 0.61
C TYR A 180 3.04 -3.76 0.05
N SER A 181 4.01 -2.92 0.36
CA SER A 181 4.13 -1.58 -0.24
C SER A 181 4.41 -1.68 -1.75
N VAL A 182 5.28 -2.59 -2.17
CA VAL A 182 5.53 -2.84 -3.61
C VAL A 182 4.27 -3.35 -4.30
N GLU A 183 3.54 -4.28 -3.69
CA GLU A 183 2.27 -4.80 -4.22
C GLU A 183 1.24 -3.67 -4.41
N LEU A 184 1.03 -2.85 -3.37
CA LEU A 184 0.11 -1.72 -3.42
C LEU A 184 0.47 -0.76 -4.57
N LEU A 185 1.72 -0.30 -4.61
CA LEU A 185 2.17 0.70 -5.58
C LEU A 185 2.18 0.16 -7.01
N SER A 186 2.41 -1.14 -7.19
CA SER A 186 2.31 -1.79 -8.50
C SER A 186 0.88 -1.73 -9.03
N GLY A 187 -0.13 -1.88 -8.16
CA GLY A 187 -1.55 -1.72 -8.54
C GLY A 187 -1.90 -0.31 -9.04
N TYR A 188 -1.23 0.72 -8.55
CA TYR A 188 -1.42 2.09 -9.03
C TYR A 188 -0.85 2.33 -10.43
N LYS A 189 0.22 1.63 -10.82
CA LYS A 189 0.79 1.66 -12.19
C LYS A 189 -0.22 1.20 -13.23
N GLU A 190 -1.06 0.23 -12.88
CA GLU A 190 -2.05 -0.38 -13.76
C GLU A 190 -3.36 0.42 -13.84
N THR A 191 -3.65 1.24 -12.83
CA THR A 191 -4.96 1.90 -12.67
C THR A 191 -4.96 3.41 -12.88
N GLU A 192 -3.82 4.10 -12.74
CA GLU A 192 -3.78 5.57 -12.80
C GLU A 192 -2.71 6.16 -13.74
N ALA A 193 -3.15 7.12 -14.56
CA ALA A 193 -2.29 8.00 -15.36
C ALA A 193 -1.29 8.82 -14.50
N VAL A 194 -1.51 8.89 -13.19
CA VAL A 194 -0.67 9.56 -12.18
C VAL A 194 0.79 9.08 -12.21
N PHE A 195 1.02 7.82 -12.58
CA PHE A 195 2.36 7.23 -12.68
C PHE A 195 2.86 7.03 -14.12
N GLN A 196 1.99 7.19 -15.14
CA GLN A 196 2.32 6.85 -16.53
C GLN A 196 3.11 7.92 -17.28
N ASP A 197 3.08 9.19 -16.85
CA ASP A 197 3.73 10.29 -17.59
C ASP A 197 5.26 10.33 -17.45
N LYS A 198 5.83 9.38 -16.70
CA LYS A 198 7.18 9.43 -16.17
C LYS A 198 7.83 8.06 -16.31
N GLY A 199 8.40 7.80 -17.49
CA GLY A 199 8.89 6.49 -17.97
C GLY A 199 9.49 5.54 -16.91
N CYS A 200 9.41 4.24 -17.19
CA CYS A 200 9.65 3.08 -16.30
C CYS A 200 10.67 3.29 -15.15
N CYS A 201 11.85 3.88 -15.43
CA CYS A 201 12.90 4.10 -14.43
C CYS A 201 12.54 5.11 -13.32
N ARG A 202 11.70 6.11 -13.60
CA ARG A 202 11.29 7.11 -12.59
C ARG A 202 10.22 6.54 -11.66
N PHE A 203 9.26 5.79 -12.19
CA PHE A 203 8.26 5.10 -11.38
C PHE A 203 8.92 4.17 -10.36
N LEU A 204 9.81 3.29 -10.82
CA LEU A 204 10.51 2.36 -9.94
C LEU A 204 11.33 3.06 -8.85
N ARG A 205 12.00 4.16 -9.20
CA ARG A 205 12.73 4.98 -8.21
C ARG A 205 11.79 5.57 -7.15
N GLY A 206 10.60 6.01 -7.55
CA GLY A 206 9.56 6.46 -6.63
C GLY A 206 9.11 5.35 -5.70
N VAL A 207 8.83 4.15 -6.24
CA VAL A 207 8.49 2.96 -5.44
C VAL A 207 9.58 2.64 -4.43
N VAL A 208 10.84 2.59 -4.85
CA VAL A 208 11.99 2.33 -3.98
C VAL A 208 12.07 3.33 -2.83
N ARG A 209 11.89 4.63 -3.09
CA ARG A 209 11.88 5.66 -2.05
C ARG A 209 10.73 5.50 -1.06
N VAL A 210 9.53 5.21 -1.56
CA VAL A 210 8.36 4.97 -0.68
C VAL A 210 8.61 3.74 0.19
N VAL A 211 9.11 2.65 -0.38
CA VAL A 211 9.43 1.43 0.38
C VAL A 211 10.46 1.71 1.47
N ARG A 212 11.55 2.44 1.18
CA ARG A 212 12.53 2.87 2.20
C ARG A 212 11.87 3.65 3.33
N ALA A 213 11.06 4.65 2.98
CA ALA A 213 10.38 5.51 3.96
C ALA A 213 9.42 4.69 4.84
N VAL A 214 8.67 3.75 4.25
CA VAL A 214 7.79 2.85 5.00
C VAL A 214 8.59 2.02 6.01
N ILE A 215 9.67 1.36 5.59
CA ILE A 215 10.48 0.53 6.50
C ILE A 215 11.05 1.38 7.64
N ALA A 216 11.66 2.52 7.32
CA ALA A 216 12.21 3.43 8.33
C ALA A 216 11.13 3.93 9.29
N GLY A 217 9.93 4.21 8.78
CA GLY A 217 8.78 4.61 9.57
C GLY A 217 8.28 3.52 10.50
N VAL A 218 8.20 2.27 10.04
CA VAL A 218 7.83 1.12 10.87
C VAL A 218 8.81 0.91 12.01
N GLU A 219 10.11 0.94 11.72
CA GLU A 219 11.12 0.67 12.76
C GLU A 219 11.19 1.77 13.83
N SER A 220 10.92 3.02 13.41
CA SER A 220 11.02 4.19 14.28
C SER A 220 9.72 4.48 15.04
N GLY A 221 8.56 4.30 14.41
CA GLY A 221 7.24 4.69 14.94
C GLY A 221 6.15 3.63 14.81
N GLY A 222 6.51 2.38 14.56
CA GLY A 222 5.58 1.27 14.40
C GLY A 222 4.68 1.39 13.16
N PRO A 223 3.58 0.61 13.10
CA PRO A 223 2.69 0.59 11.93
C PRO A 223 2.19 1.98 11.47
N VAL A 224 1.86 2.86 12.42
CA VAL A 224 1.42 4.23 12.12
C VAL A 224 2.57 5.03 11.50
N GLY A 225 3.79 4.91 12.03
CA GLY A 225 4.98 5.52 11.45
C GLY A 225 5.22 5.07 10.01
N GLY A 226 5.07 3.77 9.73
CA GLY A 226 5.16 3.21 8.37
C GLY A 226 4.14 3.82 7.40
N ILE A 227 2.87 3.87 7.82
CA ILE A 227 1.77 4.47 7.04
C ILE A 227 2.07 5.94 6.72
N VAL A 228 2.40 6.73 7.74
CA VAL A 228 2.61 8.18 7.60
C VAL A 228 3.85 8.48 6.76
N ALA A 229 4.94 7.76 6.97
CA ALA A 229 6.16 7.92 6.17
C ALA A 229 5.92 7.56 4.70
N GLY A 230 5.21 6.46 4.44
CA GLY A 230 4.83 6.05 3.08
C GLY A 230 3.96 7.10 2.37
N VAL A 231 2.92 7.60 3.04
CA VAL A 231 2.05 8.66 2.51
C VAL A 231 2.84 9.94 2.19
N LYS A 232 3.73 10.36 3.09
CA LYS A 232 4.59 11.54 2.89
C LYS A 232 5.53 11.35 1.69
N ALA A 233 6.16 10.18 1.55
CA ALA A 233 7.02 9.86 0.42
C ALA A 233 6.25 9.83 -0.91
N ILE A 234 5.04 9.25 -0.90
CA ILE A 234 4.12 9.24 -2.03
C ILE A 234 3.78 10.68 -2.44
N ALA A 235 3.35 11.51 -1.50
CA ALA A 235 3.01 12.91 -1.78
C ALA A 235 4.17 13.68 -2.43
N ARG A 236 5.41 13.43 -2.00
CA ARG A 236 6.61 14.07 -2.56
C ARG A 236 6.91 13.58 -3.97
N GLU A 237 6.90 12.27 -4.20
CA GLU A 237 7.32 11.69 -5.48
C GLU A 237 6.23 11.83 -6.56
N ILE A 238 4.96 11.92 -6.14
CA ILE A 238 3.80 11.77 -7.02
C ILE A 238 3.01 13.09 -7.15
N ILE A 239 2.64 13.72 -6.02
CA ILE A 239 1.75 14.90 -6.03
C ILE A 239 2.51 16.20 -6.33
N ARG A 240 3.76 16.33 -5.85
CA ARG A 240 4.62 17.49 -6.13
C ARG A 240 6.03 17.06 -6.53
N PRO A 241 6.24 16.60 -7.78
CA PRO A 241 7.59 16.40 -8.28
C PRO A 241 8.34 17.74 -8.22
N GLY A 242 9.42 17.79 -7.45
CA GLY A 242 10.39 18.88 -7.52
C GLY A 242 11.06 18.96 -8.89
#